data_AF-A0A9X3ITQ3-F1
#
_entry.id   AF-A0A9X3ITQ3-F1
#
_cell.length_a   1.000
_cell.length_b   1.000
_cell.length_c   1.000
_cell.angle_alpha   90.00
_cell.angle_beta   90.00
_cell.angle_gamma   90.00
#
_symmetry.space_group_name_H-M   'P 1'
#
loop_
_entity.id
_entity.type
_entity.pdbx_description
1 polymer ?
#
loop_
_entity_poly.entity_id
_entity_poly.type
_entity_poly.pdbx_seq_one_letter_code
_entity_poly.pdbx_strand_id
1 'polypeptide(L)'
;MLITSNHGANAGGEEYIRRDHYVYVDGEMVLQYKPGRTSCEPFRPYNTQPNGIYGPYPQSDEDWQSFSNWCPGDVIDTRIIPWGAASAGEHEFVIDVPDATFVDMQGNFPFSLYVQAE
;
A
#
# COMPACT_ATOMS: atom_id res chain seq x y z
N MET A 1 0.70 13.19 -6.10
CA MET A 1 1.52 11.98 -5.87
C MET A 1 1.16 11.39 -4.51
N LEU A 2 0.84 10.09 -4.47
CA LEU A 2 0.43 9.37 -3.27
C LEU A 2 1.42 8.21 -3.00
N ILE A 3 1.89 8.11 -1.76
CA ILE A 3 2.72 7.00 -1.28
C ILE A 3 2.07 6.47 -0.01
N THR A 4 1.78 5.17 0.05
CA THR A 4 1.09 4.50 1.16
C THR A 4 1.69 3.12 1.41
N SER A 5 1.77 2.70 2.67
CA SER A 5 2.13 1.32 3.04
C SER A 5 1.29 0.83 4.20
N ASN A 6 1.02 -0.47 4.25
CA ASN A 6 0.12 -1.07 5.23
C ASN A 6 0.92 -1.80 6.32
N HIS A 7 0.60 -1.54 7.60
CA HIS A 7 1.34 -2.08 8.75
C HIS A 7 0.41 -2.66 9.81
N GLY A 8 0.92 -3.63 10.56
CA GLY A 8 0.21 -4.36 11.61
C GLY A 8 0.70 -5.81 11.64
N ALA A 9 1.83 -6.05 12.32
CA ALA A 9 2.52 -7.34 12.32
C ALA A 9 1.93 -8.38 13.30
N ASN A 10 0.84 -8.05 13.99
CA ASN A 10 0.14 -8.97 14.89
C ASN A 10 -0.64 -10.03 14.11
N ALA A 11 -1.12 -11.07 14.80
CA ALA A 11 -1.92 -12.12 14.19
C ALA A 11 -3.19 -11.55 13.56
N GLY A 12 -3.37 -11.74 12.25
CA GLY A 12 -4.48 -11.15 11.49
C GLY A 12 -4.33 -9.64 11.23
N GLY A 13 -3.16 -9.06 11.46
CA GLY A 13 -2.91 -7.64 11.25
C GLY A 13 -2.73 -7.28 9.77
N GLU A 14 -2.89 -5.99 9.49
CA GLU A 14 -2.95 -5.44 8.13
C GLU A 14 -1.66 -5.59 7.31
N GLU A 15 -0.53 -5.94 7.91
CA GLU A 15 0.71 -6.19 7.15
C GLU A 15 0.55 -7.37 6.19
N TYR A 16 -0.26 -8.37 6.59
CA TYR A 16 -0.43 -9.64 5.88
C TYR A 16 -1.77 -9.78 5.17
N ILE A 17 -2.52 -8.68 5.00
CA ILE A 17 -3.84 -8.70 4.35
C ILE A 17 -3.86 -7.65 3.25
N ARG A 18 -3.94 -8.08 1.99
CA ARG A 18 -4.03 -7.15 0.84
C ARG A 18 -5.46 -6.72 0.59
N ARG A 19 -5.67 -5.40 0.52
CA ARG A 19 -6.99 -4.78 0.34
C ARG A 19 -6.99 -3.78 -0.80
N ASP A 20 -8.16 -3.57 -1.39
CA ASP A 20 -8.35 -2.53 -2.39
C ASP A 20 -8.40 -1.16 -1.73
N HIS A 21 -7.65 -0.22 -2.30
CA HIS A 21 -7.58 1.17 -1.89
C HIS A 21 -8.25 2.01 -2.97
N TYR A 22 -9.14 2.90 -2.56
CA TYR A 22 -9.89 3.79 -3.43
C TYR A 22 -9.51 5.22 -3.10
N VAL A 23 -9.15 6.00 -4.12
CA VAL A 23 -8.72 7.38 -3.96
C VAL A 23 -9.69 8.28 -4.68
N TYR A 24 -10.13 9.33 -3.98
CA TYR A 24 -11.06 10.31 -4.48
C TYR A 24 -10.47 11.71 -4.41
N VAL A 25 -10.83 12.53 -5.40
CA VAL A 25 -10.59 13.97 -5.39
C VAL A 25 -11.92 14.66 -5.66
N ASP A 26 -12.32 15.56 -4.76
CA ASP A 26 -13.60 16.26 -4.81
C ASP A 26 -14.82 15.32 -4.98
N GLY A 27 -14.75 14.14 -4.36
CA GLY A 27 -15.78 13.10 -4.41
C GLY A 27 -15.75 12.20 -5.65
N GLU A 28 -14.91 12.47 -6.65
CA GLU A 28 -14.74 11.59 -7.82
C GLU A 28 -13.62 10.58 -7.60
N MET A 29 -13.87 9.30 -7.91
CA MET A 29 -12.84 8.26 -7.82
C MET A 29 -11.81 8.43 -8.95
N VAL A 30 -10.56 8.71 -8.58
CA VAL A 30 -9.46 8.97 -9.52
C VAL A 30 -8.46 7.84 -9.61
N LEU A 31 -8.45 6.93 -8.63
CA LEU A 31 -7.56 5.78 -8.63
C LEU A 31 -8.14 4.66 -7.75
N GLN A 32 -8.08 3.42 -8.25
CA GLN A 32 -8.24 2.20 -7.47
C GLN A 32 -6.95 1.38 -7.60
N TYR A 33 -6.41 0.90 -6.48
CA TYR A 33 -5.23 0.02 -6.51
C TYR A 33 -5.22 -0.97 -5.34
N LYS A 34 -4.49 -2.07 -5.53
CA LYS A 34 -4.18 -3.03 -4.47
C LYS A 34 -2.66 -3.04 -4.25
N PRO A 35 -2.15 -2.65 -3.07
CA PRO A 35 -0.71 -2.53 -2.83
C PRO A 35 -0.01 -3.89 -2.87
N GLY A 36 1.31 -3.89 -3.07
CA GLY A 36 2.14 -5.10 -3.20
C GLY A 36 2.76 -5.24 -4.59
N ARG A 37 3.68 -6.19 -4.71
CA ARG A 37 4.30 -6.59 -5.98
C ARG A 37 3.68 -7.88 -6.50
N THR A 38 3.94 -8.18 -7.77
CA THR A 38 3.72 -9.53 -8.32
C THR A 38 4.59 -10.55 -7.58
N SER A 39 5.83 -10.18 -7.23
CA SER A 39 6.77 -11.06 -6.53
C SER A 39 7.66 -10.26 -5.60
N CYS A 40 7.91 -10.81 -4.39
CA CYS A 40 8.90 -10.29 -3.45
C CYS A 40 10.24 -11.04 -3.53
N GLU A 41 10.35 -12.08 -4.36
CA GLU A 41 11.57 -12.88 -4.53
C GLU A 41 12.82 -12.08 -4.93
N PRO A 42 12.75 -11.03 -5.78
CA PRO A 42 13.93 -10.23 -6.12
C PRO A 42 14.63 -9.59 -4.91
N PHE A 43 13.91 -9.39 -3.80
CA PHE A 43 14.45 -8.78 -2.59
C PHE A 43 14.83 -9.81 -1.51
N ARG A 44 14.53 -11.10 -1.70
CA ARG A 44 14.90 -12.17 -0.75
C ARG A 44 16.40 -12.19 -0.39
N PRO A 45 17.37 -11.99 -1.31
CA PRO A 45 18.79 -12.01 -0.97
C PRO A 45 19.21 -10.99 0.11
N TYR A 46 18.42 -9.92 0.29
CA TYR A 46 18.68 -8.89 1.30
C TYR A 46 18.05 -9.19 2.66
N ASN A 47 17.21 -10.22 2.76
CA ASN A 47 16.47 -10.60 3.96
C ASN A 47 17.11 -11.81 4.65
N THR A 48 18.29 -11.61 5.21
CA THR A 48 19.10 -12.69 5.81
C THR A 48 18.69 -13.08 7.23
N GLN A 49 17.72 -12.38 7.83
CA GLN A 49 17.20 -12.64 9.18
C GLN A 49 15.68 -12.84 9.12
N PRO A 50 15.09 -13.61 10.06
CA PRO A 50 13.64 -13.77 10.13
C PRO A 50 12.91 -12.41 10.28
N ASN A 51 11.88 -12.18 9.46
CA ASN A 51 11.17 -10.89 9.43
C ASN A 51 9.63 -11.00 9.26
N GLY A 52 9.06 -12.18 9.46
CA GLY A 52 7.60 -12.40 9.39
C GLY A 52 7.00 -12.50 7.98
N ILE A 53 7.64 -11.90 6.97
CA ILE A 53 7.16 -11.92 5.57
C ILE A 53 7.83 -13.03 4.75
N TYR A 54 9.15 -13.19 4.87
CA TYR A 54 9.88 -14.22 4.12
C TYR A 54 9.93 -15.53 4.89
N GLY A 55 9.33 -16.57 4.30
CA GLY A 55 9.51 -17.95 4.74
C GLY A 55 10.86 -18.55 4.31
N PRO A 56 11.16 -19.79 4.73
CA PRO A 56 12.44 -20.46 4.44
C PRO A 56 12.64 -20.81 2.95
N TYR A 57 11.57 -20.80 2.14
CA TYR A 57 11.60 -21.15 0.73
C TYR A 57 11.01 -20.04 -0.14
N PRO A 58 11.42 -19.97 -1.42
CA PRO A 58 10.75 -19.14 -2.43
C PRO A 58 9.25 -19.44 -2.51
N GLN A 59 8.46 -18.40 -2.72
CA GLN A 59 7.01 -18.50 -2.93
C GLN A 59 6.66 -18.20 -4.39
N SER A 60 5.51 -18.70 -4.85
CA SER A 60 5.01 -18.34 -6.18
C SER A 60 4.53 -16.89 -6.21
N ASP A 61 4.37 -16.33 -7.41
CA ASP A 61 3.78 -14.99 -7.57
C ASP A 61 2.33 -14.94 -7.06
N GLU A 62 1.59 -16.05 -7.15
CA GLU A 62 0.22 -16.16 -6.61
C GLU A 62 0.23 -16.09 -5.07
N ASP A 63 1.16 -16.80 -4.43
CA ASP A 63 1.33 -16.77 -2.98
C ASP A 63 1.70 -15.36 -2.49
N TRP A 64 2.67 -14.69 -3.13
CA TRP A 64 3.02 -13.31 -2.78
C TRP A 64 1.83 -12.37 -2.91
N GLN A 65 1.07 -12.53 -3.99
CA GLN A 65 -0.11 -11.72 -4.25
C GLN A 65 -1.29 -12.04 -3.33
N SER A 66 -1.25 -13.12 -2.55
CA SER A 66 -2.33 -13.43 -1.61
C SER A 66 -2.31 -12.55 -0.35
N PHE A 67 -1.13 -12.07 0.08
CA PHE A 67 -0.98 -11.47 1.42
C PHE A 67 -0.05 -10.24 1.49
N SER A 68 0.95 -10.10 0.63
CA SER A 68 1.98 -9.08 0.80
C SER A 68 1.59 -7.70 0.25
N ASN A 69 1.54 -6.70 1.14
CA ASN A 69 1.29 -5.30 0.77
C ASN A 69 2.56 -4.56 0.30
N TRP A 70 3.73 -5.05 0.71
CA TRP A 70 5.05 -4.52 0.36
C TRP A 70 6.11 -5.59 0.66
N CYS A 71 7.27 -5.46 0.03
CA CYS A 71 8.36 -6.41 0.20
C CYS A 71 9.47 -5.78 1.06
N PRO A 72 9.90 -6.39 2.17
CA PRO A 72 11.11 -5.97 2.87
C PRO A 72 12.31 -5.91 1.92
N GLY A 73 12.92 -4.72 1.78
CA GLY A 73 14.02 -4.48 0.83
C GLY A 73 13.61 -3.81 -0.49
N ASP A 74 12.32 -3.56 -0.71
CA ASP A 74 11.79 -2.80 -1.85
C ASP A 74 11.39 -1.36 -1.48
N VAL A 75 11.26 -0.52 -2.50
CA VAL A 75 10.64 0.80 -2.39
C VAL A 75 9.12 0.70 -2.48
N ILE A 76 8.43 1.65 -1.83
CA ILE A 76 6.98 1.85 -2.04
C ILE A 76 6.80 2.73 -3.27
N ASP A 77 5.99 2.28 -4.21
CA ASP A 77 5.72 3.04 -5.44
C ASP A 77 5.05 4.39 -5.15
N THR A 78 5.53 5.41 -5.85
CA THR A 78 4.86 6.70 -5.93
C THR A 78 3.77 6.64 -6.98
N ARG A 79 2.51 6.77 -6.55
CA ARG A 79 1.36 6.76 -7.43
C ARG A 79 1.10 8.18 -7.94
N ILE A 80 1.21 8.36 -9.24
CA ILE A 80 0.92 9.63 -9.91
C ILE A 80 -0.56 9.61 -10.31
N ILE A 81 -1.31 10.56 -9.77
CA ILE A 81 -2.74 10.73 -10.03
C ILE A 81 -2.87 12.03 -10.83
N PRO A 82 -3.23 11.97 -12.12
CA PRO A 82 -3.48 13.17 -12.91
C PRO A 82 -4.74 13.87 -12.39
N TRP A 83 -4.60 15.10 -11.91
CA TRP A 83 -5.74 15.91 -11.43
C TRP A 83 -6.27 16.87 -12.50
N GLY A 84 -5.42 17.27 -13.46
CA GLY A 84 -5.76 18.29 -14.45
C GLY A 84 -5.77 19.69 -13.84
N ALA A 85 -6.50 20.61 -14.46
CA ALA A 85 -6.64 21.98 -13.98
C ALA A 85 -7.56 22.02 -12.76
N ALA A 86 -7.01 22.38 -11.60
CA ALA A 86 -7.80 22.61 -10.39
C ALA A 86 -8.33 24.05 -10.32
N SER A 87 -9.58 24.21 -9.88
CA SER A 87 -10.13 25.55 -9.60
C SER A 87 -9.44 26.19 -8.40
N ALA A 88 -9.50 27.52 -8.29
CA ALA A 88 -9.11 28.16 -7.04
C ALA A 88 -10.14 27.83 -5.95
N GLY A 89 -9.69 27.36 -4.79
CA GLY A 89 -10.56 27.06 -3.67
C GLY A 89 -10.07 25.90 -2.81
N GLU A 90 -10.94 25.46 -1.92
CA GLU A 90 -10.75 24.25 -1.14
C GLU A 90 -11.05 23.02 -2.00
N HIS A 91 -10.25 21.98 -1.81
CA HIS A 91 -10.37 20.70 -2.48
C HIS A 91 -10.21 19.58 -1.46
N GLU A 92 -10.90 18.47 -1.70
CA GLU A 92 -10.84 17.31 -0.82
C GLU A 92 -10.09 16.16 -1.47
N PHE A 93 -9.20 15.53 -0.71
CA PHE A 93 -8.54 14.29 -1.08
C PHE A 93 -8.91 13.22 -0.06
N VAL A 94 -9.43 12.10 -0.54
CA VAL A 94 -9.81 10.96 0.31
C VAL A 94 -9.07 9.72 -0.17
N ILE A 95 -8.44 9.01 0.76
CA ILE A 95 -8.06 7.61 0.57
C ILE A 95 -8.97 6.77 1.45
N ASP A 96 -9.69 5.84 0.83
CA ASP A 96 -10.62 4.93 1.48
C ASP A 96 -10.15 3.48 1.31
N VAL A 97 -10.16 2.74 2.41
CA VAL A 97 -9.81 1.31 2.46
C VAL A 97 -10.90 0.63 3.29
N PRO A 98 -12.08 0.42 2.72
CA PRO A 98 -13.30 0.14 3.49
C PRO A 98 -13.22 -1.17 4.28
N ASP A 99 -12.44 -2.14 3.78
CA ASP A 99 -12.30 -3.45 4.41
C ASP A 99 -11.19 -3.48 5.49
N ALA A 100 -10.44 -2.40 5.71
CA ALA A 100 -9.31 -2.39 6.64
C ALA A 100 -9.75 -2.65 8.09
N THR A 101 -9.02 -3.53 8.78
CA THR A 101 -9.28 -3.90 10.18
C THR A 101 -7.98 -3.88 10.98
N PHE A 102 -7.87 -2.94 11.93
CA PHE A 102 -6.73 -2.87 12.85
C PHE A 102 -6.98 -3.74 14.08
N VAL A 103 -6.73 -5.05 13.93
CA VAL A 103 -6.91 -6.05 15.00
C VAL A 103 -6.13 -5.63 16.25
N ASP A 104 -6.76 -5.75 17.42
CA ASP A 104 -6.23 -5.31 18.71
C ASP A 104 -5.84 -3.83 18.76
N MET A 105 -6.40 -3.00 17.87
CA MET A 105 -6.02 -1.60 17.67
C MET A 105 -4.54 -1.43 17.29
N GLN A 106 -3.96 -2.44 16.64
CA GLN A 106 -2.59 -2.42 16.14
C GLN A 106 -2.57 -2.28 14.62
N GLY A 107 -1.60 -1.49 14.14
CA GLY A 107 -1.41 -1.20 12.73
C GLY A 107 -1.80 0.23 12.35
N ASN A 108 -1.36 0.63 11.18
CA ASN A 108 -1.63 1.94 10.59
C ASN A 108 -1.28 1.92 9.10
N PHE A 109 -1.80 2.91 8.37
CA PHE A 109 -1.42 3.21 7.00
C PHE A 109 -0.67 4.55 6.97
N PRO A 110 0.65 4.59 7.21
CA PRO A 110 1.45 5.76 6.94
C PRO A 110 1.30 6.12 5.46
N PHE A 111 0.93 7.38 5.23
CA PHE A 111 0.80 7.92 3.89
C PHE A 111 1.53 9.25 3.77
N SER A 112 1.89 9.59 2.54
CA SER A 112 2.38 10.90 2.16
C SER A 112 1.69 11.31 0.87
N LEU A 113 1.23 12.57 0.86
CA LEU A 113 0.56 13.19 -0.27
C LEU A 113 1.31 14.47 -0.64
N TYR A 114 1.62 14.60 -1.92
CA TYR A 114 2.19 15.82 -2.47
C TYR A 114 1.41 16.24 -3.72
N VAL A 115 1.12 17.54 -3.81
CA VAL A 115 0.47 18.16 -4.97
C VAL A 115 1.52 18.98 -5.71
N GLN A 116 1.55 18.82 -7.02
CA GLN A 116 2.46 19.54 -7.92
C GLN A 116 1.65 20.16 -9.05
N ALA A 117 1.97 21.41 -9.40
CA ALA A 117 1.50 22.08 -10.59
C ALA A 117 2.72 22.57 -11.39
N GLU A 118 2.57 22.67 -12.72
CA GLU A 118 3.53 23.30 -13.63
C GLU A 118 3.20 24.78 -13.84
#